data_AF-A0ABD2NKI9-F1
#
_entry.id   AF-A0ABD2NKI9-F1
#
_cell.length_a   1.000
_cell.length_b   1.000
_cell.length_c   1.000
_cell.angle_alpha   90.00
_cell.angle_beta   90.00
_cell.angle_gamma   90.00
#
_symmetry.space_group_name_H-M   'P 1'
#
loop_
_entity.id
_entity.type
_entity.pdbx_description
1 polymer ?
#
loop_
_entity_poly.entity_id
_entity_poly.type
_entity_poly.pdbx_seq_one_letter_code
_entity_poly.pdbx_strand_id
1 'polypeptide(L)'
;MLTPTFHFSILQKFLKIFNKESKRFVEKLKKNTEEVTNISPFVSIYTLNSMCETSMGISLNETEGGEGYRSSVHDFGNIIFKRLSRPWLLFHFIYHFTNAYLKQKLTIKALHNFSRNIIETRKKDMEIDRTEKNRDSGKKRLALLDMLILAQKNGEDIDDEGIQEEVDTFMFEGHDTTAISISFTLMLLANNKHCQDKLYEEIISVFGDDDREPTHTDLQEMKYMERCIKESLRLYPSVPIVARMMDEDMTTRQGYFIPKGCVVAGMIYDMHRRADLYPEPDKFDPDRFLLENMSERHPFAYIPFSAGPRNCIGNEIVDGPAQKASSEDNEVTPIAVPKHEFIQSIKKEIFVELGKEFRNYRKGLKYKNIVNYNPLEKNIL
;
A
#
# COMPACT_ATOMS: atom_id res chain seq x y z
N MET A 1 17.52 -2.07 -11.31
CA MET A 1 17.16 -0.72 -11.79
C MET A 1 16.32 0.07 -10.77
N LEU A 2 15.25 -0.52 -10.19
CA LEU A 2 14.23 0.26 -9.47
C LEU A 2 14.41 0.41 -7.94
N THR A 3 15.07 -0.55 -7.27
CA THR A 3 15.41 -0.53 -5.83
C THR A 3 15.96 0.82 -5.32
N PRO A 4 16.90 1.50 -6.01
CA PRO A 4 17.44 2.78 -5.51
C PRO A 4 16.40 3.90 -5.33
N THR A 5 15.24 3.79 -5.98
CA THR A 5 14.15 4.77 -5.91
C THR A 5 13.43 4.75 -4.56
N PHE A 6 13.47 3.61 -3.86
CA PHE A 6 12.79 3.42 -2.58
C PHE A 6 13.73 3.66 -1.38
N HIS A 7 14.96 4.13 -1.63
CA HIS A 7 15.91 4.45 -0.57
C HIS A 7 15.40 5.56 0.37
N PHE A 8 15.52 5.35 1.68
CA PHE A 8 15.14 6.23 2.80
C PHE A 8 15.25 7.75 2.55
N SER A 9 16.34 8.18 1.94
CA SER A 9 16.60 9.61 1.67
C SER A 9 15.64 10.27 0.66
N ILE A 10 14.92 9.47 -0.14
CA ILE A 10 13.89 9.91 -1.08
C ILE A 10 12.54 10.00 -0.36
N LEU A 11 12.23 9.00 0.46
CA LEU A 11 10.98 8.91 1.23
C LEU A 11 10.80 10.07 2.23
N GLN A 12 11.89 10.56 2.84
CA GLN A 12 11.83 11.77 3.67
C GLN A 12 11.31 13.01 2.93
N LYS A 13 11.47 13.07 1.61
CA LYS A 13 10.97 14.20 0.80
C LYS A 13 9.49 14.02 0.44
N PHE A 14 9.02 12.78 0.32
CA PHE A 14 7.61 12.46 0.14
C PHE A 14 6.76 12.89 1.34
N LEU A 15 7.38 13.08 2.50
CA LEU A 15 6.71 13.63 3.68
C LEU A 15 5.97 14.94 3.39
N LYS A 16 6.51 15.83 2.56
CA LYS A 16 5.79 17.07 2.24
C LYS A 16 4.53 16.81 1.40
N ILE A 17 4.61 15.87 0.47
CA ILE A 17 3.51 15.46 -0.41
C ILE A 17 2.41 14.79 0.41
N PHE A 18 2.77 13.82 1.25
CA PHE A 18 1.80 13.14 2.12
C PHE A 18 1.10 14.12 3.06
N ASN A 19 1.81 15.08 3.67
CA ASN A 19 1.17 16.12 4.51
C ASN A 19 0.14 16.94 3.72
N LYS A 20 0.53 17.39 2.52
CA LYS A 20 -0.33 18.17 1.63
C LYS A 20 -1.59 17.38 1.24
N GLU A 21 -1.44 16.15 0.79
CA GLU A 21 -2.59 15.31 0.41
C GLU A 21 -3.44 14.91 1.64
N SER A 22 -2.82 14.74 2.82
CA SER A 22 -3.54 14.36 4.06
C SER A 22 -4.47 15.48 4.49
N LYS A 23 -3.99 16.74 4.43
CA LYS A 23 -4.81 17.93 4.68
C LYS A 23 -6.00 17.99 3.71
N ARG A 24 -5.77 17.75 2.42
CA ARG A 24 -6.84 17.72 1.40
C ARG A 24 -7.85 16.61 1.66
N PHE A 25 -7.38 15.43 2.06
CA PHE A 25 -8.24 14.32 2.46
C PHE A 25 -9.14 14.71 3.63
N VAL A 26 -8.57 15.26 4.70
CA VAL A 26 -9.33 15.72 5.88
C VAL A 26 -10.29 16.86 5.53
N GLU A 27 -9.89 17.83 4.72
CA GLU A 27 -10.77 18.91 4.25
C GLU A 27 -11.98 18.39 3.47
N LYS A 28 -11.78 17.39 2.60
CA LYS A 28 -12.87 16.74 1.86
C LYS A 28 -13.81 16.00 2.80
N LEU A 29 -13.28 15.31 3.80
CA LEU A 29 -14.09 14.64 4.82
C LEU A 29 -14.91 15.63 5.65
N LYS A 30 -14.32 16.76 6.07
CA LYS A 30 -15.03 17.81 6.83
C LYS A 30 -16.19 18.44 6.05
N LYS A 31 -16.02 18.57 4.73
CA LYS A 31 -17.07 19.07 3.84
C LYS A 31 -18.18 18.04 3.61
N ASN A 32 -17.94 16.77 3.92
CA ASN A 32 -18.99 15.77 3.83
C ASN A 32 -20.00 16.00 4.96
N THR A 33 -21.28 16.04 4.60
CA THR A 33 -22.38 16.33 5.54
C THR A 33 -23.14 15.07 5.96
N GLU A 34 -22.75 13.91 5.44
CA GLU A 34 -23.38 12.63 5.74
C GLU A 34 -23.01 12.14 7.14
N GLU A 35 -23.98 11.53 7.84
CA GLU A 35 -23.77 10.95 9.18
C GLU A 35 -22.95 9.65 9.14
N VAL A 36 -23.04 8.89 8.04
CA VAL A 36 -22.24 7.68 7.81
C VAL A 36 -21.60 7.81 6.44
N THR A 37 -20.28 7.74 6.38
CA THR A 37 -19.51 7.95 5.14
C THR A 37 -18.72 6.69 4.77
N ASN A 38 -18.82 6.28 3.50
CA ASN A 38 -17.87 5.31 2.95
C ASN A 38 -16.53 6.02 2.70
N ILE A 39 -15.50 5.64 3.46
CA ILE A 39 -14.17 6.28 3.37
C ILE A 39 -13.39 5.85 2.13
N SER A 40 -13.67 4.67 1.57
CA SER A 40 -12.85 4.05 0.52
C SER A 40 -12.63 4.95 -0.71
N PRO A 41 -13.64 5.66 -1.26
CA PRO A 41 -13.42 6.61 -2.35
C PRO A 41 -12.48 7.76 -1.98
N PHE A 42 -12.58 8.30 -0.77
CA PHE A 42 -11.72 9.39 -0.30
C PHE A 42 -10.27 8.93 -0.13
N VAL A 43 -10.08 7.74 0.45
CA VAL A 43 -8.75 7.13 0.61
C VAL A 43 -8.14 6.80 -0.75
N SER A 44 -8.92 6.25 -1.69
CA SER A 44 -8.45 5.95 -3.05
C SER A 44 -8.04 7.21 -3.82
N ILE A 45 -8.75 8.34 -3.62
CA ILE A 45 -8.31 9.64 -4.14
C ILE A 45 -6.96 10.05 -3.55
N TYR A 46 -6.85 9.95 -2.23
CA TYR A 46 -5.66 10.32 -1.48
C TYR A 46 -4.42 9.51 -1.91
N THR A 47 -4.53 8.18 -1.97
CA THR A 47 -3.39 7.30 -2.28
C THR A 47 -2.96 7.43 -3.74
N LEU A 48 -3.90 7.56 -4.68
CA LEU A 48 -3.57 7.75 -6.09
C LEU A 48 -2.86 9.09 -6.31
N ASN A 49 -3.36 10.19 -5.73
CA ASN A 49 -2.70 11.48 -5.81
C ASN A 49 -1.30 11.44 -5.22
N SER A 50 -1.16 10.83 -4.03
CA SER A 50 0.13 10.69 -3.37
C SER A 50 1.10 9.90 -4.24
N MET A 51 0.68 8.74 -4.78
CA MET A 51 1.51 7.90 -5.64
C MET A 51 1.96 8.60 -6.93
N CYS A 52 1.06 9.34 -7.57
CA CYS A 52 1.41 10.12 -8.76
C CYS A 52 2.40 11.26 -8.44
N GLU A 53 2.20 11.98 -7.34
CA GLU A 53 3.13 13.07 -6.95
C GLU A 53 4.50 12.54 -6.50
N THR A 54 4.55 11.43 -5.75
CA THR A 54 5.80 10.87 -5.23
C THR A 54 6.59 10.09 -6.28
N SER A 55 5.92 9.18 -6.99
CA SER A 55 6.58 8.16 -7.83
C SER A 55 6.58 8.54 -9.31
N MET A 56 5.53 9.23 -9.78
CA MET A 56 5.43 9.68 -11.18
C MET A 56 5.90 11.14 -11.37
N GLY A 57 6.02 11.90 -10.28
CA GLY A 57 6.45 13.30 -10.32
C GLY A 57 5.41 14.25 -10.92
N ILE A 58 4.13 13.86 -10.95
CA ILE A 58 3.03 14.65 -11.52
C ILE A 58 1.94 14.87 -10.47
N SER A 59 1.46 16.11 -10.37
CA SER A 59 0.27 16.46 -9.60
C SER A 59 -0.99 16.19 -10.41
N LEU A 60 -1.82 15.24 -9.98
CA LEU A 60 -3.12 14.95 -10.61
C LEU A 60 -4.13 16.09 -10.53
N ASN A 61 -3.81 17.19 -9.85
CA ASN A 61 -4.64 18.40 -9.90
C ASN A 61 -4.47 19.15 -11.24
N GLU A 62 -3.39 18.85 -11.97
CA GLU A 62 -3.06 19.43 -13.28
C GLU A 62 -3.45 18.49 -14.43
N THR A 63 -3.85 17.26 -14.11
CA THR A 63 -4.18 16.20 -15.08
C THR A 63 -5.60 15.70 -14.88
N GLU A 64 -6.46 15.87 -15.89
CA GLU A 64 -7.79 15.27 -15.90
C GLU A 64 -7.69 13.72 -16.01
N GLY A 65 -8.68 13.01 -15.46
CA GLY A 65 -8.82 11.55 -15.68
C GLY A 65 -8.54 10.64 -14.48
N GLY A 66 -8.09 11.16 -13.33
CA GLY A 66 -7.86 10.33 -12.13
C GLY A 66 -9.10 9.58 -11.63
N GLU A 67 -10.30 10.15 -11.80
CA GLU A 67 -11.56 9.46 -11.51
C GLU A 67 -11.81 8.30 -12.48
N GLY A 68 -11.61 8.53 -13.78
CA GLY A 68 -11.74 7.49 -14.81
C GLY A 68 -10.77 6.34 -14.60
N TYR A 69 -9.54 6.63 -14.18
CA TYR A 69 -8.56 5.61 -13.82
C TYR A 69 -9.04 4.75 -12.64
N ARG A 70 -9.42 5.36 -11.51
CA ARG A 70 -9.93 4.62 -10.33
C ARG A 70 -11.14 3.75 -10.67
N SER A 71 -12.10 4.30 -11.43
CA SER A 71 -13.26 3.54 -11.87
C SER A 71 -12.86 2.36 -12.76
N SER A 72 -11.86 2.55 -13.63
CA SER A 72 -11.32 1.49 -14.49
C SER A 72 -10.61 0.40 -13.69
N VAL A 73 -9.83 0.76 -12.67
CA VAL A 73 -9.19 -0.21 -11.76
C VAL A 73 -10.24 -1.06 -11.05
N HIS A 74 -11.28 -0.43 -10.49
CA HIS A 74 -12.37 -1.15 -9.83
C HIS A 74 -13.14 -2.07 -10.80
N ASP A 75 -13.44 -1.59 -12.01
CA ASP A 75 -14.07 -2.42 -13.04
C ASP A 75 -13.20 -3.60 -13.46
N PHE A 76 -11.88 -3.39 -13.59
CA PHE A 76 -10.93 -4.43 -13.92
C PHE A 76 -10.89 -5.52 -12.83
N GLY A 77 -10.80 -5.13 -11.56
CA GLY A 77 -10.84 -6.06 -10.43
C GLY A 77 -12.12 -6.92 -10.42
N ASN A 78 -13.28 -6.30 -10.65
CA ASN A 78 -14.56 -7.02 -10.75
C ASN A 78 -14.62 -8.01 -11.91
N ILE A 79 -14.00 -7.68 -13.05
CA ILE A 79 -13.92 -8.57 -14.21
C ILE A 79 -13.03 -9.77 -13.89
N ILE A 80 -11.84 -9.53 -13.33
CA ILE A 80 -10.90 -10.59 -12.95
C ILE A 80 -11.52 -11.52 -11.91
N PHE A 81 -12.14 -10.98 -10.86
CA PHE A 81 -12.80 -11.79 -9.83
C PHE A 81 -13.89 -12.70 -10.42
N LYS A 82 -14.78 -12.15 -11.26
CA LYS A 82 -15.83 -12.94 -11.95
C LYS A 82 -15.26 -13.98 -12.90
N ARG A 83 -14.11 -13.72 -13.51
CA ARG A 83 -13.43 -14.66 -14.41
C ARG A 83 -12.81 -15.81 -13.65
N LEU A 84 -12.14 -15.52 -12.53
CA LEU A 84 -11.53 -16.53 -11.66
C LEU A 84 -12.58 -17.41 -10.97
N SER A 85 -13.73 -16.84 -10.59
CA SER A 85 -14.81 -17.58 -9.93
C SER A 85 -15.65 -18.46 -10.88
N ARG A 86 -15.37 -18.44 -12.20
CA ARG A 86 -16.16 -19.14 -13.23
C ARG A 86 -15.21 -19.91 -14.16
N PRO A 87 -14.96 -21.21 -13.89
CA PRO A 87 -13.95 -21.99 -14.61
C PRO A 87 -14.08 -21.97 -16.14
N TRP A 88 -15.30 -21.91 -16.69
CA TRP A 88 -15.52 -21.82 -18.13
C TRP A 88 -15.01 -20.51 -18.77
N LEU A 89 -14.86 -19.42 -17.99
CA LEU A 89 -14.28 -18.16 -18.43
C LEU A 89 -12.74 -18.14 -18.36
N LEU A 90 -12.11 -19.17 -17.79
CA LEU A 90 -10.65 -19.32 -17.80
C LEU A 90 -10.15 -19.70 -19.19
N PHE A 91 -10.94 -20.48 -19.94
CA PHE A 91 -10.65 -20.81 -21.33
C PHE A 91 -10.70 -19.55 -22.21
N HIS A 92 -9.54 -19.13 -22.69
CA HIS A 92 -9.40 -17.88 -23.46
C HIS A 92 -10.32 -17.82 -24.67
N PHE A 93 -10.50 -18.95 -25.38
CA PHE A 93 -11.40 -19.05 -26.52
C PHE A 93 -12.84 -18.70 -26.15
N ILE A 94 -13.39 -19.30 -25.08
CA ILE A 94 -14.75 -19.04 -24.62
C ILE A 94 -14.87 -17.58 -24.17
N TYR A 95 -13.90 -17.11 -23.39
CA TYR A 95 -13.89 -15.76 -22.84
C TYR A 95 -13.92 -14.68 -23.93
N HIS A 96 -13.18 -14.88 -25.03
CA HIS A 96 -13.09 -13.93 -26.14
C HIS A 96 -14.46 -13.57 -26.74
N PHE A 97 -15.42 -14.49 -26.75
CA PHE A 97 -16.77 -14.27 -27.28
C PHE A 97 -17.75 -13.66 -26.26
N THR A 98 -17.28 -13.27 -25.08
CA THR A 98 -18.13 -12.69 -24.04
C THR A 98 -18.11 -11.16 -24.03
N ASN A 99 -19.21 -10.55 -23.58
CA ASN A 99 -19.25 -9.11 -23.31
C ASN A 99 -18.23 -8.69 -22.23
N ALA A 100 -17.86 -9.61 -21.33
CA ALA A 100 -16.85 -9.37 -20.30
C ALA A 100 -15.46 -9.13 -20.92
N TYR A 101 -15.09 -9.85 -21.99
CA TYR A 101 -13.85 -9.61 -22.72
C TYR A 101 -13.81 -8.24 -23.39
N LEU A 102 -14.92 -7.82 -24.02
CA LEU A 102 -15.03 -6.47 -24.60
C LEU A 102 -14.89 -5.38 -23.53
N LYS A 103 -15.58 -5.55 -22.39
CA LYS A 103 -15.43 -4.63 -21.25
C LYS A 103 -13.99 -4.60 -20.75
N GLN A 104 -13.34 -5.76 -20.58
CA GLN A 104 -11.94 -5.85 -20.16
C GLN A 104 -11.01 -5.10 -21.12
N LYS A 105 -11.18 -5.27 -22.43
CA LYS A 105 -10.36 -4.61 -23.45
C LYS A 105 -10.49 -3.08 -23.38
N LEU A 106 -11.71 -2.57 -23.20
CA LEU A 106 -11.96 -1.14 -23.04
C LEU A 106 -11.37 -0.60 -21.73
N THR A 107 -11.52 -1.34 -20.63
CA THR A 107 -10.96 -0.98 -19.33
C THR A 107 -9.43 -0.94 -19.36
N ILE A 108 -8.77 -1.96 -19.92
CA ILE A 108 -7.31 -1.97 -20.10
C ILE A 108 -6.86 -0.80 -20.97
N LYS A 109 -7.58 -0.51 -22.06
CA LYS A 109 -7.27 0.65 -22.91
C LYS A 109 -7.35 1.97 -22.14
N ALA A 110 -8.34 2.12 -21.26
CA ALA A 110 -8.47 3.31 -20.41
C ALA A 110 -7.31 3.43 -19.41
N LEU A 111 -6.91 2.32 -18.78
CA LEU A 111 -5.74 2.28 -17.87
C LEU A 111 -4.45 2.68 -18.61
N HIS A 112 -4.16 2.05 -19.76
CA HIS A 112 -2.98 2.36 -20.57
C HIS A 112 -2.99 3.79 -21.11
N ASN A 113 -4.17 4.35 -21.42
CA ASN A 113 -4.26 5.75 -21.83
C ASN A 113 -3.86 6.70 -20.69
N PHE A 114 -4.24 6.37 -19.46
CA PHE A 114 -3.90 7.20 -18.31
C PHE A 114 -2.38 7.17 -18.02
N SER A 115 -1.77 5.99 -18.01
CA SER A 115 -0.31 5.88 -17.83
C SER A 115 0.47 6.55 -18.96
N ARG A 116 0.05 6.39 -20.22
CA ARG A 116 0.65 7.14 -21.35
C ARG A 116 0.57 8.64 -21.16
N ASN A 117 -0.59 9.17 -20.76
CA ASN A 117 -0.74 10.60 -20.52
C ASN A 117 0.20 11.12 -19.42
N ILE A 118 0.42 10.32 -18.36
CA ILE A 118 1.36 10.63 -17.28
C ILE A 118 2.79 10.61 -17.81
N ILE A 119 3.19 9.58 -18.56
CA ILE A 119 4.53 9.47 -19.15
C ILE A 119 4.81 10.66 -20.09
N GLU A 120 3.87 10.99 -20.97
CA GLU A 120 4.01 12.10 -21.92
C GLU A 120 4.09 13.46 -21.23
N THR A 121 3.21 13.70 -20.25
CA THR A 121 3.24 14.93 -19.43
C THR A 121 4.59 15.06 -18.75
N ARG A 122 5.08 13.97 -18.14
CA ARG A 122 6.36 14.01 -17.42
C ARG A 122 7.55 14.23 -18.36
N LYS A 123 7.56 13.56 -19.52
CA LYS A 123 8.60 13.76 -20.54
C LYS A 123 8.67 15.23 -20.98
N LYS A 124 7.53 15.90 -21.18
CA LYS A 124 7.46 17.34 -21.50
C LYS A 124 7.98 18.22 -20.35
N ASP A 125 7.56 17.96 -19.12
CA ASP A 125 8.02 18.72 -17.95
C ASP A 125 9.54 18.63 -17.78
N MET A 126 10.12 17.45 -18.02
CA MET A 126 11.57 17.23 -17.95
C MET A 126 12.33 17.98 -19.06
N GLU A 127 11.74 18.19 -20.23
CA GLU A 127 12.34 18.98 -21.31
C GLU A 127 12.34 20.47 -20.99
N ILE A 128 11.24 20.98 -20.42
CA ILE A 128 11.13 22.37 -19.94
C ILE A 128 12.11 22.62 -18.79
N ASP A 129 12.17 21.71 -17.82
CA ASP A 129 13.11 21.79 -16.70
C ASP A 129 14.58 21.84 -17.19
N ARG A 130 14.91 21.19 -18.31
CA ARG A 130 16.25 21.21 -18.92
C ARG A 130 16.55 22.53 -19.63
N THR A 131 15.58 23.13 -20.31
CA THR A 131 15.78 24.40 -21.03
C THR A 131 15.87 25.60 -20.08
N GLU A 132 15.18 25.56 -18.95
CA GLU A 132 15.20 26.66 -17.96
C GLU A 132 16.39 26.59 -16.97
N LYS A 133 16.98 25.41 -16.71
CA LYS A 133 18.00 25.20 -15.65
C LYS A 133 19.45 25.07 -16.10
N ASN A 134 19.88 25.84 -17.10
CA ASN A 134 21.31 26.09 -17.29
C ASN A 134 21.96 27.02 -16.22
N ARG A 135 21.30 27.24 -15.06
CA ARG A 135 21.76 28.22 -14.04
C ARG A 135 21.81 27.78 -12.58
N ASP A 136 21.36 26.59 -12.19
CA ASP A 136 21.59 26.15 -10.80
C ASP A 136 21.71 24.63 -10.66
N SER A 137 22.90 24.18 -10.25
CA SER A 137 23.34 22.79 -10.20
C SER A 137 22.99 22.12 -8.87
N GLY A 138 21.76 22.32 -8.40
CA GLY A 138 21.19 21.52 -7.31
C GLY A 138 20.70 20.18 -7.85
N LYS A 139 21.28 19.06 -7.38
CA LYS A 139 20.82 17.68 -7.69
C LYS A 139 19.34 17.50 -7.33
N LYS A 140 18.42 17.85 -8.24
CA LYS A 140 16.99 17.51 -8.18
C LYS A 140 16.93 15.99 -8.29
N ARG A 141 16.52 15.31 -7.21
CA ARG A 141 16.47 13.84 -7.19
C ARG A 141 15.22 13.36 -7.91
N LEU A 142 15.40 12.30 -8.66
CA LEU A 142 14.52 11.77 -9.70
C LEU A 142 13.44 10.90 -9.06
N ALA A 143 12.19 11.08 -9.47
CA ALA A 143 11.10 10.15 -9.18
C ALA A 143 11.33 8.80 -9.91
N LEU A 144 10.51 7.78 -9.63
CA LEU A 144 10.60 6.47 -10.31
C LEU A 144 10.53 6.64 -11.83
N LEU A 145 9.53 7.39 -12.29
CA LEU A 145 9.34 7.65 -13.71
C LEU A 145 10.52 8.44 -14.32
N ASP A 146 11.11 9.36 -13.57
CA ASP A 146 12.29 10.11 -14.04
C ASP A 146 13.49 9.18 -14.26
N MET A 147 13.68 8.20 -13.37
CA MET A 147 14.74 7.20 -13.49
C MET A 147 14.55 6.31 -14.71
N LEU A 148 13.31 5.84 -14.94
CA LEU A 148 12.96 5.04 -16.13
C LEU A 148 13.20 5.81 -17.44
N ILE A 149 12.75 7.06 -17.50
CA ILE A 149 12.97 7.94 -18.67
C ILE A 149 14.47 8.19 -18.91
N LEU A 150 15.25 8.37 -17.84
CA LEU A 150 16.69 8.58 -17.96
C LEU A 150 17.44 7.32 -18.34
N ALA A 151 17.06 6.15 -17.81
CA ALA A 151 17.64 4.86 -18.20
C ALA A 151 17.49 4.64 -19.72
N GLN A 152 16.27 4.86 -20.25
CA GLN A 152 16.02 4.82 -21.70
C GLN A 152 16.91 5.82 -22.46
N LYS A 153 16.99 7.08 -22.01
CA LYS A 153 17.83 8.11 -22.66
C LYS A 153 19.32 7.80 -22.62
N ASN A 154 19.77 7.05 -21.62
CA ASN A 154 21.16 6.62 -21.46
C ASN A 154 21.47 5.34 -22.27
N GLY A 155 20.50 4.78 -22.98
CA GLY A 155 20.67 3.56 -23.77
C GLY A 155 20.70 2.28 -22.92
N GLU A 156 20.12 2.30 -21.71
CA GLU A 156 19.83 1.08 -20.96
C GLU A 156 18.72 0.27 -21.66
N ASP A 157 18.63 -1.02 -21.35
CA ASP A 157 17.70 -1.98 -21.98
C ASP A 157 16.26 -1.79 -21.48
N ILE A 158 15.65 -0.67 -21.87
CA ILE A 158 14.24 -0.35 -21.60
C ILE A 158 13.66 0.53 -22.73
N ASP A 159 12.58 0.06 -23.34
CA ASP A 159 11.85 0.76 -24.38
C ASP A 159 10.59 1.46 -23.84
N ASP A 160 9.83 2.13 -24.71
CA ASP A 160 8.63 2.86 -24.30
C ASP A 160 7.54 1.93 -23.75
N GLU A 161 7.46 0.70 -24.25
CA GLU A 161 6.52 -0.31 -23.75
C GLU A 161 6.91 -0.75 -22.34
N GLY A 162 8.18 -1.06 -22.10
CA GLY A 162 8.71 -1.38 -20.77
C GLY A 162 8.53 -0.26 -19.75
N ILE A 163 8.71 1.01 -20.13
CA ILE A 163 8.37 2.14 -19.24
C ILE A 163 6.87 2.13 -18.91
N GLN A 164 6.01 1.92 -19.91
CA GLN A 164 4.57 1.90 -19.70
C GLN A 164 4.15 0.76 -18.76
N GLU A 165 4.69 -0.44 -18.94
CA GLU A 165 4.42 -1.61 -18.10
C GLU A 165 4.84 -1.39 -16.64
N GLU A 166 6.02 -0.80 -16.41
CA GLU A 166 6.48 -0.46 -15.06
C GLU A 166 5.59 0.63 -14.44
N VAL A 167 5.23 1.67 -15.19
CA VAL A 167 4.31 2.71 -14.70
C VAL A 167 2.93 2.12 -14.36
N ASP A 168 2.35 1.32 -15.25
CA ASP A 168 1.07 0.65 -15.05
C ASP A 168 1.10 -0.21 -13.76
N THR A 169 2.18 -0.98 -13.57
CA THR A 169 2.40 -1.83 -12.40
C THR A 169 2.49 -1.01 -11.11
N PHE A 170 3.41 -0.05 -11.03
CA PHE A 170 3.62 0.75 -9.81
C PHE A 170 2.42 1.61 -9.48
N MET A 171 1.75 2.19 -10.47
CA MET A 171 0.54 2.97 -10.24
C MET A 171 -0.54 2.11 -9.61
N PHE A 172 -0.81 0.92 -10.16
CA PHE A 172 -1.81 0.01 -9.61
C PHE A 172 -1.43 -0.47 -8.21
N GLU A 173 -0.26 -1.09 -8.05
CA GLU A 173 0.17 -1.73 -6.81
C GLU A 173 0.36 -0.72 -5.66
N GLY A 174 0.87 0.48 -5.95
CA GLY A 174 1.17 1.49 -4.93
C GLY A 174 -0.05 2.17 -4.35
N HIS A 175 -1.11 2.39 -5.15
CA HIS A 175 -2.29 3.14 -4.67
C HIS A 175 -3.39 2.24 -4.07
N ASP A 176 -3.70 1.11 -4.72
CA ASP A 176 -4.89 0.31 -4.39
C ASP A 176 -4.67 -0.49 -3.11
N THR A 177 -3.50 -1.14 -2.99
CA THR A 177 -3.13 -1.93 -1.81
C THR A 177 -3.04 -1.06 -0.55
N THR A 178 -2.48 0.14 -0.68
CA THR A 178 -2.38 1.13 0.40
C THR A 178 -3.77 1.65 0.78
N ALA A 179 -4.65 1.92 -0.20
CA ALA A 179 -6.00 2.39 0.07
C ALA A 179 -6.82 1.37 0.86
N ILE A 180 -6.69 0.09 0.52
CA ILE A 180 -7.30 -1.02 1.25
C ILE A 180 -6.78 -1.07 2.70
N SER A 181 -5.45 -1.02 2.88
CA SER A 181 -4.81 -1.07 4.20
C SER A 181 -5.30 0.07 5.10
N ILE A 182 -5.33 1.31 4.61
CA ILE A 182 -5.80 2.44 5.42
C ILE A 182 -7.29 2.31 5.72
N SER A 183 -8.10 1.92 4.74
CA SER A 183 -9.55 1.77 4.90
C SER A 183 -9.88 0.74 6.00
N PHE A 184 -9.23 -0.43 5.98
CA PHE A 184 -9.42 -1.43 7.03
C PHE A 184 -8.86 -1.01 8.38
N THR A 185 -7.74 -0.28 8.40
CA THR A 185 -7.19 0.25 9.65
C THR A 185 -8.14 1.24 10.30
N LEU A 186 -8.72 2.16 9.52
CA LEU A 186 -9.74 3.10 9.99
C LEU A 186 -10.99 2.38 10.49
N MET A 187 -11.47 1.38 9.75
CA MET A 187 -12.63 0.58 10.15
C MET A 187 -12.38 -0.14 11.47
N LEU A 188 -11.22 -0.79 11.62
CA LEU A 188 -10.84 -1.49 12.84
C LEU A 188 -10.73 -0.54 14.04
N LEU A 189 -10.15 0.64 13.87
CA LEU A 189 -10.07 1.63 14.94
C LEU A 189 -11.45 2.17 15.32
N ALA A 190 -12.33 2.42 14.35
CA ALA A 190 -13.70 2.83 14.63
C ALA A 190 -14.49 1.78 15.43
N ASN A 191 -14.27 0.49 15.12
CA ASN A 191 -14.90 -0.62 15.82
C ASN A 191 -14.24 -0.96 17.18
N ASN A 192 -13.06 -0.39 17.48
CA ASN A 192 -12.29 -0.67 18.71
C ASN A 192 -11.94 0.62 19.45
N LYS A 193 -12.95 1.22 20.11
CA LYS A 193 -12.85 2.51 20.80
C LYS A 193 -11.64 2.63 21.75
N HIS A 194 -11.37 1.61 22.56
CA HIS A 194 -10.21 1.63 23.47
C HIS A 194 -8.88 1.76 22.72
N CYS A 195 -8.71 1.09 21.57
CA CYS A 195 -7.52 1.23 20.75
C CYS A 195 -7.46 2.61 20.09
N GLN A 196 -8.60 3.15 19.63
CA GLN A 196 -8.67 4.53 19.13
C GLN A 196 -8.29 5.56 20.21
N ASP A 197 -8.73 5.38 21.45
CA ASP A 197 -8.42 6.28 22.56
C ASP A 197 -6.92 6.23 22.92
N LYS A 198 -6.31 5.04 23.00
CA LYS A 198 -4.86 4.87 23.17
C LYS A 198 -4.04 5.50 22.03
N LEU A 199 -4.52 5.35 20.79
CA LEU A 199 -3.89 5.96 19.63
C LEU A 199 -3.95 7.49 19.71
N TYR A 200 -5.07 8.03 20.15
CA TYR A 200 -5.22 9.45 20.38
C TYR A 200 -4.27 9.96 21.49
N GLU A 201 -4.15 9.24 22.60
CA GLU A 201 -3.19 9.56 23.67
C GLU A 201 -1.75 9.59 23.16
N GLU A 202 -1.34 8.63 22.31
CA GLU A 202 -0.04 8.65 21.66
C GLU A 202 0.15 9.90 20.80
N ILE A 203 -0.84 10.28 19.99
CA ILE A 203 -0.80 11.49 19.16
C ILE A 203 -0.66 12.74 20.03
N ILE A 204 -1.38 12.83 21.14
CA ILE A 204 -1.23 13.95 22.09
C ILE A 204 0.16 13.94 22.75
N SER A 205 0.69 12.77 23.10
CA SER A 205 2.03 12.66 23.68
C SER A 205 3.13 13.12 22.73
N VAL A 206 2.99 12.86 21.43
CA VAL A 206 4.01 13.22 20.43
C VAL A 206 3.90 14.69 20.01
N PHE A 207 2.69 15.20 19.84
CA PHE A 207 2.46 16.55 19.27
C PHE A 207 2.10 17.61 20.32
N GLY A 208 1.72 17.26 21.54
CA GLY A 208 1.28 18.23 22.56
C GLY A 208 0.10 19.07 22.08
N ASP A 209 0.23 20.40 22.16
CA ASP A 209 -0.71 21.38 21.55
C ASP A 209 -0.17 21.97 20.23
N ASP A 210 0.91 21.41 19.67
CA ASP A 210 1.50 21.87 18.42
C ASP A 210 0.70 21.37 17.20
N ASP A 211 0.42 22.28 16.26
CA ASP A 211 -0.30 22.02 15.01
C ASP A 211 0.66 21.84 13.81
N ARG A 212 1.97 21.87 14.04
CA ARG A 212 2.99 21.68 12.99
C ARG A 212 2.81 20.37 12.21
N GLU A 213 3.42 20.33 11.04
CA GLU A 213 3.46 19.14 10.22
C GLU A 213 4.31 18.02 10.86
N PRO A 214 3.90 16.74 10.73
CA PRO A 214 4.68 15.60 11.17
C PRO A 214 6.02 15.49 10.44
N THR A 215 7.09 15.37 11.23
CA THR A 215 8.45 15.07 10.79
C THR A 215 8.70 13.57 10.84
N HIS A 216 9.82 13.12 10.26
CA HIS A 216 10.20 11.72 10.31
C HIS A 216 10.39 11.21 11.75
N THR A 217 10.96 12.04 12.63
CA THR A 217 11.21 11.67 14.03
C THR A 217 9.90 11.45 14.78
N ASP A 218 8.88 12.27 14.53
CA ASP A 218 7.57 12.10 15.18
C ASP A 218 6.97 10.73 14.83
N LEU A 219 7.00 10.34 13.56
CA LEU A 219 6.43 9.08 13.08
C LEU A 219 7.15 7.85 13.70
N GLN A 220 8.46 7.97 13.97
CA GLN A 220 9.22 6.94 14.68
C GLN A 220 8.74 6.75 16.13
N GLU A 221 8.24 7.81 16.77
CA GLU A 221 7.69 7.73 18.13
C GLU A 221 6.24 7.22 18.17
N MET A 222 5.53 7.17 17.04
CA MET A 222 4.17 6.62 16.95
C MET A 222 4.15 5.08 16.94
N LYS A 223 4.64 4.46 18.01
CA LYS A 223 4.86 3.02 18.15
C LYS A 223 3.55 2.23 18.30
N TYR A 224 2.53 2.79 18.93
CA TYR A 224 1.21 2.17 19.04
C TYR A 224 0.47 2.21 17.70
N MET A 225 0.53 3.33 16.98
CA MET A 225 -0.01 3.43 15.62
C MET A 225 0.58 2.37 14.68
N GLU A 226 1.89 2.15 14.78
CA GLU A 226 2.56 1.07 14.04
C GLU A 226 1.96 -0.30 14.30
N ARG A 227 1.72 -0.59 15.58
CA ARG A 227 1.14 -1.85 16.01
C ARG A 227 -0.31 -1.99 15.56
N CYS A 228 -1.09 -0.91 15.56
CA CYS A 228 -2.44 -0.89 14.98
C CYS A 228 -2.43 -1.20 13.47
N ILE A 229 -1.50 -0.62 12.72
CA ILE A 229 -1.35 -0.88 11.28
C ILE A 229 -0.93 -2.33 11.04
N LYS A 230 0.01 -2.86 11.84
CA LYS A 230 0.44 -4.27 11.75
C LYS A 230 -0.70 -5.24 12.03
N GLU A 231 -1.48 -4.98 13.08
CA GLU A 231 -2.63 -5.81 13.43
C GLU A 231 -3.76 -5.69 12.41
N SER A 232 -3.93 -4.52 11.81
CA SER A 232 -4.84 -4.33 10.68
C SER A 232 -4.41 -5.16 9.48
N LEU A 233 -3.14 -5.15 9.10
CA LEU A 233 -2.61 -5.97 8.00
C LEU A 233 -2.62 -7.47 8.30
N ARG A 234 -2.59 -7.88 9.58
CA ARG A 234 -2.80 -9.27 9.99
C ARG A 234 -4.24 -9.70 9.73
N LEU A 235 -5.21 -8.88 10.16
CA LEU A 235 -6.62 -9.21 9.97
C LEU A 235 -7.07 -9.00 8.51
N TYR A 236 -6.65 -7.93 7.85
CA TYR A 236 -7.07 -7.60 6.50
C TYR A 236 -5.85 -7.29 5.63
N PRO A 237 -5.06 -8.32 5.28
CA PRO A 237 -3.95 -8.15 4.35
C PRO A 237 -4.51 -7.70 3.00
N SER A 238 -3.94 -6.63 2.42
CA SER A 238 -4.38 -6.11 1.12
C SER A 238 -4.26 -7.15 0.00
N VAL A 239 -3.30 -8.07 0.12
CA VAL A 239 -3.12 -9.24 -0.76
C VAL A 239 -3.25 -10.52 0.08
N PRO A 240 -4.44 -11.16 0.11
CA PRO A 240 -4.71 -12.29 1.00
C PRO A 240 -4.15 -13.63 0.49
N ILE A 241 -3.83 -13.74 -0.80
CA ILE A 241 -3.35 -14.97 -1.45
C ILE A 241 -2.22 -14.61 -2.42
N VAL A 242 -1.12 -15.37 -2.35
CA VAL A 242 -0.03 -15.33 -3.34
C VAL A 242 0.20 -16.72 -3.90
N ALA A 243 0.48 -16.85 -5.19
CA ALA A 243 0.70 -18.15 -5.84
C ALA A 243 2.03 -18.21 -6.58
N ARG A 244 2.57 -19.42 -6.72
CA ARG A 244 3.77 -19.75 -7.51
C ARG A 244 3.52 -21.01 -8.31
N MET A 245 4.06 -21.07 -9.52
CA MET A 245 4.21 -22.33 -10.26
C MET A 245 5.59 -22.89 -9.93
N MET A 246 5.65 -24.19 -9.61
CA MET A 246 6.91 -24.85 -9.25
C MET A 246 7.73 -25.15 -10.51
N ASP A 247 8.92 -24.59 -10.60
CA ASP A 247 9.82 -24.80 -11.75
C ASP A 247 10.63 -26.12 -11.65
N GLU A 248 10.67 -26.70 -10.45
CA GLU A 248 11.36 -27.94 -10.11
C GLU A 248 10.58 -28.73 -9.05
N ASP A 249 10.91 -30.01 -8.92
CA ASP A 249 10.39 -30.87 -7.86
C ASP A 249 10.94 -30.42 -6.50
N MET A 250 10.09 -30.36 -5.47
CA MET A 250 10.46 -29.93 -4.13
C MET A 250 9.91 -30.88 -3.08
N THR A 251 10.67 -31.11 -2.00
CA THR A 251 10.15 -31.77 -0.80
C THR A 251 10.14 -30.78 0.36
N THR A 252 8.99 -30.61 1.02
CA THR A 252 8.85 -29.75 2.19
C THR A 252 9.64 -30.29 3.38
N ARG A 253 9.89 -29.47 4.41
CA ARG A 253 10.55 -29.91 5.65
C ARG A 253 9.82 -31.05 6.36
N GLN A 254 8.52 -31.18 6.16
CA GLN A 254 7.68 -32.24 6.71
C GLN A 254 7.64 -33.50 5.83
N GLY A 255 8.38 -33.53 4.71
CA GLY A 255 8.48 -34.69 3.82
C GLY A 255 7.45 -34.75 2.70
N TYR A 256 6.58 -33.75 2.55
CA TYR A 256 5.62 -33.70 1.44
C TYR A 256 6.32 -33.36 0.11
N PHE A 257 6.15 -34.23 -0.88
CA PHE A 257 6.63 -34.03 -2.24
C PHE A 257 5.66 -33.15 -3.05
N ILE A 258 6.20 -32.15 -3.73
CA ILE A 258 5.50 -31.22 -4.62
C ILE A 258 6.17 -31.31 -5.99
N PRO A 259 5.48 -31.83 -7.02
CA PRO A 259 6.09 -31.98 -8.33
C PRO A 259 6.18 -30.64 -9.07
N LYS A 260 7.14 -30.57 -9.99
CA LYS A 260 7.26 -29.52 -10.99
C LYS A 260 5.94 -29.33 -11.74
N GLY A 261 5.61 -28.07 -12.01
CA GLY A 261 4.38 -27.66 -12.70
C GLY A 261 3.16 -27.52 -11.79
N CYS A 262 3.24 -27.91 -10.51
CA CYS A 262 2.18 -27.62 -9.55
C CYS A 262 2.11 -26.12 -9.22
N VAL A 263 0.89 -25.64 -8.94
CA VAL A 263 0.67 -24.31 -8.36
C VAL A 263 0.61 -24.44 -6.85
N VAL A 264 1.49 -23.72 -6.15
CA VAL A 264 1.49 -23.59 -4.69
C VAL A 264 0.95 -22.22 -4.33
N ALA A 265 -0.10 -22.18 -3.51
CA ALA A 265 -0.72 -20.95 -3.04
C ALA A 265 -0.47 -20.77 -1.54
N GLY A 266 0.10 -19.62 -1.17
CA GLY A 266 0.19 -19.14 0.20
C GLY A 266 -1.08 -18.40 0.58
N MET A 267 -1.90 -19.00 1.45
CA MET A 267 -3.10 -18.39 2.00
C MET A 267 -2.73 -17.48 3.18
N ILE A 268 -2.29 -16.25 2.88
CA ILE A 268 -1.82 -15.27 3.88
C ILE A 268 -2.93 -14.97 4.89
N TYR A 269 -4.17 -14.78 4.40
CA TYR A 269 -5.34 -14.50 5.25
C TYR A 269 -5.56 -15.59 6.32
N ASP A 270 -5.50 -16.86 5.91
CA ASP A 270 -5.71 -18.01 6.81
C ASP A 270 -4.53 -18.16 7.77
N MET A 271 -3.30 -18.05 7.26
CA MET A 271 -2.09 -18.13 8.06
C MET A 271 -2.05 -17.04 9.14
N HIS A 272 -2.48 -15.82 8.83
CA HIS A 272 -2.57 -14.72 9.79
C HIS A 272 -3.68 -14.90 10.84
N ARG A 273 -4.54 -15.92 10.69
CA ARG A 273 -5.65 -16.28 11.60
C ARG A 273 -5.50 -17.64 12.26
N ARG A 274 -4.37 -18.28 12.08
CA ARG A 274 -4.03 -19.52 12.76
C ARG A 274 -4.00 -19.31 14.27
N ALA A 275 -4.92 -19.94 15.00
CA ALA A 275 -5.06 -19.79 16.45
C ALA A 275 -3.82 -20.29 17.22
N ASP A 276 -3.05 -21.21 16.64
CA ASP A 276 -1.77 -21.69 17.16
C ASP A 276 -0.64 -20.65 17.05
N LEU A 277 -0.76 -19.68 16.14
CA LEU A 277 0.17 -18.55 15.99
C LEU A 277 -0.37 -17.27 16.66
N TYR A 278 -1.69 -17.10 16.68
CA TYR A 278 -2.39 -15.92 17.16
C TYR A 278 -3.59 -16.33 18.03
N PRO A 279 -3.44 -16.45 19.36
CA PRO A 279 -4.54 -16.75 20.27
C PRO A 279 -5.67 -15.72 20.14
N GLU A 280 -6.93 -16.15 20.13
CA GLU A 280 -8.08 -15.29 19.78
C GLU A 280 -7.89 -14.60 18.40
N PRO A 281 -7.73 -15.35 17.29
CA PRO A 281 -7.20 -14.82 16.04
C PRO A 281 -8.03 -13.72 15.39
N ASP A 282 -9.34 -13.64 15.66
CA ASP A 282 -10.22 -12.61 15.09
C ASP A 282 -10.26 -11.31 15.91
N LYS A 283 -9.66 -11.30 17.10
CA LYS A 283 -9.59 -10.12 17.96
C LYS A 283 -8.52 -9.15 17.45
N PHE A 284 -8.92 -7.89 17.29
CA PHE A 284 -8.00 -6.79 17.00
C PHE A 284 -7.20 -6.41 18.26
N ASP A 285 -5.97 -6.89 18.33
CA ASP A 285 -5.07 -6.63 19.45
C ASP A 285 -3.69 -6.14 18.97
N PRO A 286 -3.46 -4.81 18.96
CA PRO A 286 -2.16 -4.23 18.64
C PRO A 286 -1.01 -4.72 19.54
N ASP A 287 -1.29 -5.15 20.76
CA ASP A 287 -0.24 -5.55 21.71
C ASP A 287 0.43 -6.89 21.30
N ARG A 288 -0.12 -7.63 20.33
CA ARG A 288 0.54 -8.77 19.64
C ARG A 288 1.86 -8.39 18.96
N PHE A 289 2.06 -7.12 18.66
CA PHE A 289 3.27 -6.60 18.03
C PHE A 289 4.17 -5.84 19.01
N LEU A 290 4.02 -6.06 20.32
CA LEU A 290 5.07 -5.77 21.29
C LEU A 290 6.29 -6.66 21.03
N LEU A 291 7.48 -6.15 21.34
CA LEU A 291 8.74 -6.86 21.08
C LEU A 291 8.76 -8.26 21.74
N GLU A 292 8.32 -8.34 22.99
CA GLU A 292 8.19 -9.57 23.78
C GLU A 292 7.23 -10.59 23.15
N ASN A 293 6.16 -10.14 22.48
CA ASN A 293 5.17 -11.01 21.84
C ASN A 293 5.55 -11.41 20.40
N MET A 294 6.58 -10.79 19.84
CA MET A 294 7.10 -11.08 18.50
C MET A 294 8.31 -12.01 18.54
N SER A 295 9.13 -11.98 19.60
CA SER A 295 10.41 -12.70 19.65
C SER A 295 10.28 -14.23 19.51
N GLU A 296 9.15 -14.79 19.92
CA GLU A 296 8.90 -16.24 19.83
C GLU A 296 8.20 -16.65 18.52
N ARG A 297 7.79 -15.69 17.69
CA ARG A 297 7.00 -15.95 16.49
C ARG A 297 7.89 -16.33 15.31
N HIS A 298 7.52 -17.38 14.57
CA HIS A 298 8.23 -17.77 13.35
C HIS A 298 8.27 -16.60 12.34
N PRO A 299 9.41 -16.34 11.66
CA PRO A 299 9.57 -15.19 10.76
C PRO A 299 8.53 -15.14 9.63
N PHE A 300 8.09 -16.30 9.14
CA PHE A 300 7.06 -16.40 8.08
C PHE A 300 5.60 -16.41 8.60
N ALA A 301 5.36 -16.27 9.91
CA ALA A 301 3.99 -16.22 10.45
C ALA A 301 3.28 -14.88 10.17
N TYR A 302 4.04 -13.84 9.83
CA TYR A 302 3.53 -12.49 9.51
C TYR A 302 4.20 -11.94 8.25
N ILE A 303 3.64 -12.26 7.08
CA ILE A 303 4.14 -11.81 5.76
C ILE A 303 3.10 -11.00 4.95
N PRO A 304 2.57 -9.89 5.47
CA PRO A 304 1.62 -9.04 4.71
C PRO A 304 2.22 -8.45 3.43
N PHE A 305 3.56 -8.40 3.34
CA PHE A 305 4.33 -7.92 2.18
C PHE A 305 5.08 -9.05 1.46
N SER A 306 4.62 -10.29 1.62
CA SER A 306 5.35 -11.50 1.17
C SER A 306 6.73 -11.60 1.86
N ALA A 307 7.57 -12.52 1.40
CA ALA A 307 8.93 -12.73 1.89
C ALA A 307 9.84 -13.30 0.76
N GLY A 308 11.15 -13.29 0.98
CA GLY A 308 12.14 -13.79 0.02
C GLY A 308 12.36 -12.86 -1.18
N PRO A 309 12.90 -13.36 -2.31
CA PRO A 309 13.35 -12.53 -3.44
C PRO A 309 12.21 -11.85 -4.23
N ARG A 310 10.95 -12.20 -3.93
CA ARG A 310 9.73 -11.63 -4.50
C ARG A 310 8.87 -11.01 -3.40
N ASN A 311 9.50 -10.39 -2.41
CA ASN A 311 8.84 -9.55 -1.41
C ASN A 311 8.41 -8.20 -2.05
N CYS A 312 7.55 -7.46 -1.36
CA CYS A 312 7.09 -6.16 -1.84
C CYS A 312 8.24 -5.14 -1.85
N ILE A 313 8.52 -4.56 -3.02
CA ILE A 313 9.54 -3.51 -3.16
C ILE A 313 9.17 -2.20 -2.44
N GLY A 314 7.87 -1.90 -2.33
CA GLY A 314 7.37 -0.72 -1.62
C GLY A 314 7.51 -0.80 -0.09
N ASN A 315 7.96 -1.95 0.43
CA ASN A 315 8.14 -2.21 1.86
C ASN A 315 9.61 -2.10 2.29
N GLU A 316 10.45 -1.33 1.58
CA GLU A 316 11.91 -1.49 1.53
C GLU A 316 12.74 -1.32 2.83
N ILE A 317 12.14 -1.41 4.01
CA ILE A 317 12.86 -1.71 5.26
C ILE A 317 12.02 -2.61 6.17
N VAL A 318 12.00 -3.92 5.92
CA VAL A 318 11.52 -4.94 6.89
C VAL A 318 12.53 -6.07 7.08
N ASP A 319 13.36 -6.36 6.08
CA ASP A 319 14.33 -7.44 6.16
C ASP A 319 15.72 -6.90 6.48
N GLY A 320 16.05 -6.83 7.77
CA GLY A 320 17.45 -6.92 8.19
C GLY A 320 18.11 -8.20 7.63
N PRO A 321 19.44 -8.37 7.78
CA PRO A 321 20.19 -9.50 7.21
C PRO A 321 19.64 -10.91 7.55
N ALA A 322 18.70 -11.03 8.49
CA ALA A 322 18.02 -12.27 8.90
C ALA A 322 17.29 -13.04 7.77
N GLN A 323 16.85 -12.40 6.67
CA GLN A 323 16.24 -13.13 5.53
C GLN A 323 17.17 -13.32 4.32
N LYS A 324 18.39 -12.76 4.35
CA LYS A 324 19.42 -13.05 3.33
C LYS A 324 20.24 -14.31 3.62
N ALA A 325 20.09 -14.89 4.80
CA ALA A 325 20.79 -16.11 5.22
C ALA A 325 19.80 -17.28 5.31
N SER A 326 19.59 -17.98 4.19
CA SER A 326 19.21 -19.39 4.24
C SER A 326 19.78 -20.12 3.03
N SER A 327 21.10 -20.26 3.05
CA SER A 327 21.77 -21.39 2.40
C SER A 327 22.80 -22.08 3.30
N GLU A 328 23.18 -21.54 4.47
CA GLU A 328 24.16 -22.21 5.36
C GLU A 328 23.86 -21.97 6.85
N ASP A 329 24.36 -22.89 7.67
CA ASP A 329 23.94 -23.30 9.02
C ASP A 329 23.93 -22.28 10.19
N ASN A 330 23.12 -22.64 11.20
CA ASN A 330 23.23 -22.43 12.67
C ASN A 330 23.92 -21.17 13.24
N GLU A 331 23.14 -20.27 13.85
CA GLU A 331 23.18 -19.92 15.28
C GLU A 331 22.22 -18.74 15.53
N VAL A 332 21.28 -18.92 16.47
CA VAL A 332 20.29 -17.90 16.83
C VAL A 332 20.97 -16.78 17.61
N THR A 333 21.25 -15.67 16.94
CA THR A 333 21.55 -14.39 17.59
C THR A 333 20.33 -13.47 17.48
N PRO A 334 19.89 -12.81 18.57
CA PRO A 334 18.78 -11.86 18.52
C PRO A 334 19.26 -10.56 17.86
N ILE A 335 19.04 -10.44 16.56
CA ILE A 335 19.48 -9.29 15.75
C ILE A 335 18.33 -8.27 15.64
N ALA A 336 18.67 -7.03 15.98
CA ALA A 336 17.80 -5.86 16.04
C ALA A 336 16.94 -5.65 14.78
N VAL A 337 15.65 -5.36 15.00
CA VAL A 337 14.63 -5.07 13.97
C VAL A 337 14.83 -3.64 13.43
N PRO A 338 15.21 -3.44 12.15
CA PRO A 338 15.32 -2.10 11.58
C PRO A 338 14.02 -1.68 10.85
N LYS A 339 13.43 -0.58 11.35
CA LYS A 339 12.69 0.56 10.74
C LYS A 339 11.70 0.36 9.57
N HIS A 340 10.41 0.24 9.89
CA HIS A 340 9.27 0.16 8.96
C HIS A 340 8.87 1.48 8.25
N GLU A 341 9.14 1.63 6.95
CA GLU A 341 8.79 2.84 6.17
C GLU A 341 7.39 2.86 5.56
N PHE A 342 6.85 1.73 5.08
CA PHE A 342 5.45 1.66 4.63
C PHE A 342 4.48 2.03 5.76
N ILE A 343 4.81 1.60 6.99
CA ILE A 343 4.07 1.97 8.18
C ILE A 343 4.29 3.46 8.51
N GLN A 344 5.49 4.03 8.34
CA GLN A 344 5.67 5.49 8.45
C GLN A 344 4.81 6.25 7.44
N SER A 345 4.66 5.72 6.22
CA SER A 345 3.77 6.26 5.20
C SER A 345 2.33 6.27 5.71
N ILE A 346 1.77 5.11 6.09
CA ILE A 346 0.39 5.00 6.60
C ILE A 346 0.14 5.84 7.86
N LYS A 347 1.10 5.88 8.81
CA LYS A 347 1.00 6.68 10.04
C LYS A 347 0.68 8.15 9.73
N LYS A 348 1.36 8.67 8.71
CA LYS A 348 1.26 10.04 8.27
C LYS A 348 0.06 10.30 7.37
N GLU A 349 -0.26 9.35 6.50
CA GLU A 349 -1.19 9.49 5.39
C GLU A 349 -2.61 9.90 5.81
N ILE A 350 -3.03 9.50 7.02
CA ILE A 350 -4.41 9.72 7.47
C ILE A 350 -4.50 9.97 8.98
N PHE A 351 -3.70 9.28 9.80
CA PHE A 351 -3.97 9.21 11.22
C PHE A 351 -3.49 10.39 12.06
N VAL A 352 -2.43 11.10 11.65
CA VAL A 352 -2.00 12.31 12.39
C VAL A 352 -2.97 13.47 12.16
N GLU A 353 -3.36 13.72 10.91
CA GLU A 353 -4.32 14.80 10.61
C GLU A 353 -5.71 14.44 11.15
N LEU A 354 -6.17 13.18 11.06
CA LEU A 354 -7.37 12.74 11.78
C LEU A 354 -7.20 12.85 13.30
N GLY A 355 -6.02 12.56 13.85
CA GLY A 355 -5.68 12.71 15.27
C GLY A 355 -5.79 14.13 15.80
N LYS A 356 -5.31 15.11 15.03
CA LYS A 356 -5.51 16.54 15.30
C LYS A 356 -6.99 16.90 15.26
N GLU A 357 -7.77 16.32 14.35
CA GLU A 357 -9.23 16.51 14.34
C GLU A 357 -9.94 15.82 15.51
N PHE A 358 -9.49 14.64 15.97
CA PHE A 358 -9.99 14.03 17.20
C PHE A 358 -9.74 14.94 18.43
N ARG A 359 -8.68 15.77 18.41
CA ARG A 359 -8.42 16.81 19.41
C ARG A 359 -9.49 17.91 19.36
N ASN A 360 -9.88 18.33 18.15
CA ASN A 360 -10.95 19.32 17.94
C ASN A 360 -12.35 18.75 18.25
N TYR A 361 -12.59 17.46 17.97
CA TYR A 361 -13.81 16.72 18.32
C TYR A 361 -14.08 16.75 19.83
N ARG A 362 -13.05 16.53 20.66
CA ARG A 362 -13.18 16.58 22.13
C ARG A 362 -13.20 18.02 22.69
N LYS A 363 -12.67 19.02 21.99
CA LYS A 363 -12.68 20.44 22.39
C LYS A 363 -13.99 21.20 22.05
N GLY A 364 -15.03 20.54 21.50
CA GLY A 364 -16.39 21.10 21.46
C GLY A 364 -17.02 21.36 20.08
N LEU A 365 -16.41 20.91 18.98
CA LEU A 365 -17.04 20.96 17.65
C LEU A 365 -17.83 19.66 17.38
N LYS A 366 -19.16 19.77 17.27
CA LYS A 366 -20.08 18.66 17.00
C LYS A 366 -19.83 18.05 15.61
N TYR A 367 -19.09 16.95 15.55
CA TYR A 367 -19.15 15.99 14.45
C TYR A 367 -19.58 14.66 15.05
N LYS A 368 -20.62 14.01 14.51
CA LYS A 368 -21.12 12.73 15.03
C LYS A 368 -20.65 11.61 14.10
N ASN A 369 -20.05 10.59 14.71
CA ASN A 369 -19.78 9.24 14.20
C ASN A 369 -19.01 9.12 12.87
N ILE A 370 -17.68 8.96 12.98
CA ILE A 370 -16.89 8.35 11.90
C ILE A 370 -17.02 6.82 12.05
N VAL A 371 -17.77 6.23 11.12
CA VAL A 371 -17.88 4.79 10.78
C VAL A 371 -18.75 3.95 11.71
N ASN A 372 -19.86 3.48 11.13
CA ASN A 372 -20.60 2.30 11.58
C ASN A 372 -20.67 1.37 10.35
N TYR A 373 -19.76 0.39 10.26
CA TYR A 373 -19.83 -0.65 9.22
C TYR A 373 -20.45 -1.89 9.86
N ASN A 374 -21.69 -2.21 9.50
CA ASN A 374 -22.39 -3.43 9.91
C ASN A 374 -22.08 -4.54 8.88
N PRO A 375 -21.27 -5.57 9.22
CA PRO A 375 -20.85 -6.60 8.26
C PRO A 375 -21.98 -7.58 7.88
N LEU A 376 -23.15 -7.51 8.52
CA LEU A 376 -24.16 -8.58 8.47
C LEU A 376 -25.35 -8.34 7.53
N GLU A 377 -25.41 -7.25 6.76
CA GLU A 377 -26.60 -6.92 5.95
C GLU A 377 -26.46 -7.06 4.42
N LYS A 378 -25.40 -7.70 3.91
CA LYS A 378 -25.40 -8.17 2.51
C LYS A 378 -25.07 -9.64 2.42
N ASN A 379 -26.14 -10.44 2.36
CA ASN A 379 -26.15 -11.78 1.78
C ASN A 379 -25.34 -11.80 0.47
N ILE A 380 -24.13 -12.36 0.49
CA ILE A 380 -23.43 -12.86 -0.69
C ILE A 380 -22.69 -14.14 -0.28
N LEU A 381 -23.27 -15.27 -0.72
CA LEU A 381 -22.59 -16.52 -1.01
C LEU A 381 -21.79 -16.39 -2.31
#